data_AF-A0A537JCM6-F1
#
_entry.id   AF-A0A537JCM6-F1
#
_cell.length_a   1.000
_cell.length_b   1.000
_cell.length_c   1.000
_cell.angle_alpha   90.00
_cell.angle_beta   90.00
_cell.angle_gamma   90.00
#
_symmetry.space_group_name_H-M   'P 1'
#
loop_
_entity.id
_entity.type
_entity.pdbx_description
1 polymer ?
#
loop_
_entity_poly.entity_id
_entity_poly.type
_entity_poly.pdbx_seq_one_letter_code
_entity_poly.pdbx_strand_id
1 'polypeptide(L)'
;MNIAVVDSGANLVAFNRMDGAALASIAIAVHKARAAVKFRRPTKAYEGAVQKSDYKHVLSLDDVIASRGGIPLVEDGKIIGGIGC
;
A
#
# COMPACT_ATOMS: atom_id res chain seq x y z
N MET A 1 8.10 -12.75 5.11
CA MET A 1 7.34 -11.72 4.36
C MET A 1 5.90 -11.72 4.82
N ASN A 2 5.24 -10.56 4.83
CA ASN A 2 3.79 -10.45 4.99
C ASN A 2 3.20 -9.98 3.67
N ILE A 3 2.05 -10.52 3.27
CA ILE A 3 1.36 -10.15 2.04
C ILE A 3 -0.09 -9.90 2.39
N ALA A 4 -0.62 -8.74 2.01
CA ALA A 4 -2.02 -8.37 2.17
C ALA A 4 -2.67 -8.12 0.82
N VAL A 5 -3.89 -8.61 0.64
CA VAL A 5 -4.76 -8.32 -0.49
C VAL A 5 -6.02 -7.65 0.02
N VAL A 6 -6.42 -6.56 -0.62
CA VAL A 6 -7.63 -5.80 -0.31
C VAL A 6 -8.57 -5.73 -1.52
N ASP A 7 -9.87 -5.59 -1.27
CA ASP A 7 -10.88 -5.34 -2.29
C ASP A 7 -10.82 -3.89 -2.83
N SER A 8 -11.70 -3.56 -3.78
CA SER A 8 -11.83 -2.21 -4.35
C SER A 8 -12.29 -1.15 -3.34
N GLY A 9 -12.86 -1.56 -2.19
CA GLY A 9 -13.19 -0.71 -1.05
C GLY A 9 -12.05 -0.56 -0.04
N ALA A 10 -10.87 -1.11 -0.33
CA ALA A 10 -9.71 -1.16 0.56
C ALA A 10 -9.97 -1.95 1.87
N ASN A 11 -10.85 -2.94 1.84
CA ASN A 11 -11.06 -3.87 2.95
C ASN A 11 -10.18 -5.11 2.76
N LEU A 12 -9.64 -5.65 3.86
CA LEU A 12 -8.77 -6.83 3.81
C LEU A 12 -9.56 -8.06 3.34
N VAL A 13 -9.06 -8.71 2.29
CA VAL A 13 -9.65 -9.93 1.71
C VAL A 13 -8.81 -11.16 2.08
N ALA A 14 -7.49 -11.03 1.96
CA ALA A 14 -6.57 -12.12 2.28
C ALA A 14 -5.29 -11.58 2.89
N PHE A 15 -4.70 -12.38 3.78
CA PHE A 15 -3.42 -12.08 4.40
C PHE A 15 -2.60 -13.36 4.57
N ASN A 16 -1.31 -13.30 4.24
CA ASN A 16 -0.38 -14.40 4.46
C ASN A 16 0.89 -13.89 5.14
N ARG A 17 1.34 -14.59 6.18
CA ARG A 17 2.58 -14.33 6.89
C ARG A 17 3.49 -15.55 6.80
N MET A 18 4.69 -15.37 6.27
CA MET A 18 5.72 -16.39 6.33
C MET A 18 6.29 -16.51 7.75
N ASP A 19 6.76 -17.70 8.09
CA ASP A 19 7.50 -17.94 9.34
C ASP A 19 8.73 -17.03 9.44
N GLY A 20 9.01 -16.58 10.66
CA GLY A 20 10.10 -15.63 10.94
C GLY A 20 9.91 -14.21 10.40
N ALA A 21 8.80 -13.88 9.73
CA ALA A 21 8.56 -12.52 9.25
C ALA A 21 8.42 -11.51 10.40
N ALA A 22 8.99 -10.31 10.23
CA ALA A 22 8.92 -9.24 11.22
C ALA A 22 7.46 -8.85 11.52
N LEU A 23 7.08 -8.83 12.80
CA LEU A 23 5.71 -8.54 13.24
C LEU A 23 5.22 -7.16 12.79
N ALA A 24 6.11 -6.16 12.80
CA ALA A 24 5.79 -4.81 12.32
C ALA A 24 5.32 -4.79 10.86
N SER A 25 5.83 -5.72 10.03
CA SER A 25 5.47 -5.77 8.61
C SER A 25 4.04 -6.27 8.34
N ILE A 26 3.33 -6.78 9.36
CA ILE A 26 1.91 -7.16 9.25
C ILE A 26 1.07 -5.93 8.93
N ALA A 27 1.11 -4.92 9.80
CA ALA A 27 0.35 -3.69 9.61
C ALA A 27 0.84 -2.90 8.39
N ILE A 28 2.14 -2.93 8.11
CA ILE A 28 2.74 -2.25 6.95
C ILE A 28 2.22 -2.84 5.63
N ALA A 29 2.16 -4.17 5.49
CA ALA A 29 1.67 -4.81 4.27
C ALA A 29 0.19 -4.43 4.01
N VAL A 30 -0.64 -4.48 5.06
CA VAL A 30 -2.05 -4.06 4.96
C VAL A 30 -2.16 -2.58 4.60
N HIS A 31 -1.38 -1.71 5.25
CA HIS A 31 -1.39 -0.27 4.98
C HIS A 31 -0.99 0.03 3.53
N LYS A 32 0.05 -0.63 3.01
CA LYS A 32 0.47 -0.49 1.61
C LYS A 32 -0.62 -0.90 0.62
N ALA A 33 -1.29 -2.03 0.86
CA ALA A 33 -2.38 -2.49 0.01
C ALA A 33 -3.56 -1.49 -0.01
N ARG A 34 -3.96 -1.00 1.17
CA ARG A 34 -5.04 -0.02 1.33
C ARG A 34 -4.71 1.32 0.67
N ALA A 35 -3.49 1.84 0.91
CA ALA A 35 -3.03 3.08 0.31
C ALA A 35 -3.03 2.99 -1.22
N ALA A 36 -2.63 1.84 -1.77
CA ALA A 36 -2.62 1.64 -3.22
C ALA A 36 -4.01 1.77 -3.85
N VAL A 37 -5.05 1.24 -3.19
CA VAL A 37 -6.45 1.38 -3.62
C VAL A 37 -6.96 2.80 -3.43
N LYS A 38 -6.84 3.35 -2.21
CA LYS A 38 -7.39 4.67 -1.87
C LYS A 38 -6.84 5.79 -2.73
N PHE A 39 -5.54 5.75 -2.99
CA PHE A 39 -4.86 6.76 -3.80
C PHE A 39 -4.73 6.41 -5.28
N ARG A 40 -5.23 5.23 -5.66
CA ARG A 40 -5.29 4.76 -7.04
C ARG A 40 -3.92 4.78 -7.72
N ARG A 41 -2.86 4.47 -6.98
CA ARG A 41 -1.48 4.51 -7.46
C ARG A 41 -0.55 3.64 -6.61
N PRO A 42 0.58 3.16 -7.15
CA PRO A 42 1.57 2.44 -6.36
C PRO A 42 2.16 3.29 -5.22
N THR A 43 2.44 2.69 -4.07
CA THR A 43 3.04 3.42 -2.93
C THR A 43 4.46 3.92 -3.19
N LYS A 44 5.12 3.38 -4.24
CA LYS A 44 6.38 3.90 -4.78
C LYS A 44 6.30 5.38 -5.17
N ALA A 45 5.12 5.86 -5.60
CA ALA A 45 4.94 7.27 -5.92
C ALA A 45 5.15 8.18 -4.69
N TYR A 46 4.71 7.74 -3.50
CA TYR A 46 4.88 8.49 -2.26
C TYR A 46 6.31 8.46 -1.75
N GLU A 47 6.96 7.29 -1.80
CA GLU A 47 8.39 7.19 -1.49
C GLU A 47 9.23 8.12 -2.38
N GLY A 48 8.95 8.17 -3.68
CA GLY A 48 9.61 9.12 -4.59
C GLY A 48 9.25 10.59 -4.33
N ALA A 49 8.04 10.87 -3.85
CA ALA A 49 7.62 12.22 -3.48
C ALA A 49 8.37 12.72 -2.25
N VAL A 50 8.47 11.94 -1.17
CA VAL A 50 9.14 12.39 0.07
C VAL A 50 10.65 12.61 -0.09
N GLN A 51 11.27 11.99 -1.09
CA GLN A 51 12.67 12.22 -1.45
C GLN A 51 12.89 13.59 -2.13
N LYS A 52 11.84 14.21 -2.67
CA LYS A 52 11.89 15.57 -3.24
C LYS A 52 11.60 16.57 -2.12
N SER A 53 12.42 17.62 -2.00
CA SER A 53 12.32 18.63 -0.94
C SER A 53 10.92 19.21 -0.79
N ASP A 54 10.25 19.48 -1.91
CA ASP A 54 9.02 20.27 -1.97
C ASP A 54 7.76 19.44 -1.71
N TYR A 55 7.89 18.11 -1.65
CA TYR A 55 6.78 17.18 -1.53
C TYR A 55 6.70 16.49 -0.16
N LYS A 56 7.44 16.96 0.86
CA LYS A 56 7.38 16.36 2.21
C LYS A 56 5.99 16.43 2.85
N HIS A 57 5.16 17.39 2.43
CA HIS A 57 3.78 17.52 2.89
C HIS A 57 2.91 16.28 2.59
N VAL A 58 3.31 15.40 1.66
CA VAL A 58 2.55 14.15 1.42
C VAL A 58 2.51 13.24 2.64
N LEU A 59 3.45 13.38 3.58
CA LEU A 59 3.48 12.62 4.83
C LEU A 59 2.43 13.09 5.83
N SER A 60 1.86 14.28 5.66
CA SER A 60 0.76 14.77 6.51
C SER A 60 -0.62 14.37 6.00
N LEU A 61 -0.70 13.62 4.88
CA LEU A 61 -1.96 13.13 4.35
C LEU A 61 -2.36 11.82 5.05
N ASP A 62 -3.64 11.73 5.39
CA ASP A 62 -4.17 10.53 6.04
C ASP A 62 -3.96 9.28 5.19
N ASP A 63 -3.57 8.20 5.86
CA ASP A 63 -3.42 6.87 5.26
C ASP A 63 -2.35 6.76 4.15
N VAL A 64 -1.49 7.78 3.99
CA VAL A 64 -0.29 7.67 3.15
C VAL A 64 0.77 6.83 3.85
N ILE A 65 1.40 5.95 3.08
CA ILE A 65 2.65 5.29 3.46
C ILE A 65 3.70 5.48 2.36
N ALA A 66 4.77 6.20 2.69
CA ALA A 66 5.89 6.45 1.78
C ALA A 66 6.89 5.29 1.75
N SER A 67 6.38 4.06 1.62
CA SER A 67 7.16 2.84 1.53
C SER A 67 6.65 2.03 0.34
N ARG A 68 7.54 1.75 -0.63
CA ARG A 68 7.18 0.96 -1.81
C ARG A 68 6.71 -0.45 -1.43
N GLY A 69 5.82 -1.02 -2.24
CA GLY A 69 5.30 -2.39 -2.07
C GLY A 69 3.79 -2.51 -2.19
N GLY A 70 3.06 -1.39 -2.15
CA GLY A 70 1.62 -1.36 -2.43
C GLY A 70 1.36 -1.13 -3.92
N ILE A 71 0.52 -1.96 -4.54
CA ILE A 71 0.19 -1.91 -5.98
C ILE A 71 -1.33 -2.07 -6.14
N PRO A 72 -2.02 -1.16 -6.86
CA PRO A 72 -3.43 -1.35 -7.20
C PRO A 72 -3.57 -2.44 -8.26
N LEU A 73 -4.56 -3.30 -8.08
CA LEU A 73 -4.97 -4.30 -9.07
C LEU A 73 -5.99 -3.66 -10.00
N VAL A 74 -5.72 -3.70 -11.30
CA VAL A 74 -6.52 -3.02 -12.33
C VAL A 74 -6.97 -4.01 -13.38
N GLU A 75 -8.27 -4.02 -13.67
CA GLU A 75 -8.90 -4.81 -14.73
C GLU A 75 -9.87 -3.90 -15.49
N ASP A 76 -9.78 -3.88 -16.82
CA ASP A 76 -10.58 -3.00 -17.70
C ASP A 76 -10.60 -1.52 -17.27
N GLY A 77 -9.45 -1.01 -16.83
CA GLY A 77 -9.29 0.37 -16.36
C GLY A 77 -9.93 0.67 -14.99
N LYS A 78 -10.50 -0.34 -14.32
CA LYS A 78 -11.10 -0.22 -12.98
C LYS A 78 -10.18 -0.82 -11.93
N ILE A 79 -10.10 -0.17 -10.78
CA ILE A 79 -9.40 -0.74 -9.62
C ILE A 79 -10.32 -1.79 -8.99
N ILE A 80 -9.87 -3.03 -9.01
CA ILE A 80 -10.59 -4.18 -8.43
C ILE A 80 -10.06 -4.57 -7.04
N GLY A 81 -8.91 -4.01 -6.64
CA GLY A 81 -8.30 -4.27 -5.35
C GLY A 81 -6.88 -3.74 -5.26
N GLY A 82 -6.15 -4.21 -4.27
CA GLY A 82 -4.74 -3.86 -4.07
C GLY A 82 -3.98 -4.96 -3.36
N ILE A 83 -2.67 -5.01 -3.60
CA ILE A 83 -1.74 -5.90 -2.92
C ILE A 83 -0.65 -5.09 -2.23
N GLY A 84 -0.15 -5.57 -1.09
CA GLY A 84 0.94 -4.95 -0.32
C GLY A 84 1.83 -5.98 0.36
N CYS A 85 3.14 -5.70 0.43
CA CYS A 85 4.15 -6.48 1.15
C CYS A 85 5.18 -5.64 1.92
#